data_AF-A0A7R9ZGX8-F1
#
_entry.id   AF-A0A7R9ZGX8-F1
#
_cell.length_a   1.000
_cell.length_b   1.000
_cell.length_c   1.000
_cell.angle_alpha   90.00
_cell.angle_beta   90.00
_cell.angle_gamma   90.00
#
_symmetry.space_group_name_H-M   'P 1'
#
loop_
_entity.id
_entity.type
_entity.pdbx_description
1 polymer ?
#
loop_
_entity_poly.entity_id
_entity_poly.type
_entity_poly.pdbx_seq_one_letter_code
_entity_poly.pdbx_strand_id
1 'polypeptide(L)'
;RRFRVHFTPTFALPGGYKYSNKPGGIRHWILHADPPVDEGFICLIDPDMLLLRPITTQLRYGLAARQKRRSKKQVEYVDSNGTARLLRKAGLPELSDVVRKGSPAGQHFGVGGSWVSTPNPRRPAWQNFSKSFVCGTDSACTRTSRSEADERYAVGPVYLASREDWFLLADKWWEFVPRVHSQYPFLLAEMMAYTMS
;
A
#
# COMPACT_ATOMS: atom_id res chain seq x y z
N ARG A 1 4.85 -13.18 24.96
CA ARG A 1 5.40 -12.77 23.64
C ARG A 1 6.56 -11.82 23.92
N ARG A 2 7.74 -12.05 23.34
CA ARG A 2 8.91 -11.16 23.50
C ARG A 2 8.92 -10.16 22.34
N PHE A 3 9.11 -8.90 22.65
CA PHE A 3 9.41 -7.88 21.64
C PHE A 3 10.76 -8.23 21.01
N ARG A 4 10.85 -8.15 19.68
CA ARG A 4 12.06 -8.42 18.91
C ARG A 4 12.36 -7.19 18.05
N VAL A 5 13.64 -6.90 17.89
CA VAL A 5 14.11 -5.81 17.04
C VAL A 5 14.99 -6.40 15.97
N HIS A 6 14.75 -6.00 14.73
CA HIS A 6 15.58 -6.33 13.58
C HIS A 6 16.18 -5.03 13.03
N PHE A 7 17.48 -4.86 13.12
CA PHE A 7 18.16 -3.71 12.54
C PHE A 7 18.54 -3.99 11.08
N THR A 8 18.54 -2.95 10.27
CA THR A 8 18.91 -3.03 8.84
C THR A 8 19.97 -2.00 8.52
N PRO A 9 20.77 -2.20 7.47
CA PRO A 9 21.53 -1.10 6.88
C PRO A 9 20.59 -0.02 6.34
N THR A 10 21.16 1.13 5.98
CA THR A 10 20.43 2.13 5.19
C THR A 10 20.21 1.62 3.77
N PHE A 11 19.00 1.83 3.27
CA PHE A 11 18.60 1.60 1.90
C PHE A 11 18.24 2.91 1.18
N ALA A 12 18.57 4.06 1.78
CA ALA A 12 18.35 5.36 1.15
C ALA A 12 19.02 5.41 -0.23
N LEU A 13 18.23 5.74 -1.27
CA LEU A 13 18.76 5.94 -2.62
C LEU A 13 19.69 7.16 -2.70
N PRO A 14 20.56 7.24 -3.73
CA PRO A 14 21.36 8.43 -4.00
C PRO A 14 20.53 9.72 -3.99
N GLY A 15 21.12 10.80 -3.50
CA GLY A 15 20.39 12.05 -3.25
C GLY A 15 19.63 12.08 -1.91
N GLY A 16 19.82 11.08 -1.05
CA GLY A 16 19.30 11.08 0.32
C GLY A 16 17.82 10.71 0.44
N TYR A 17 17.27 10.01 -0.54
CA TYR A 17 15.86 9.62 -0.55
C TYR A 17 15.58 8.49 0.46
N LYS A 18 15.37 8.88 1.72
CA LYS A 18 15.22 7.98 2.87
C LYS A 18 13.98 7.09 2.86
N TYR A 19 12.95 7.40 2.08
CA TYR A 19 11.69 6.63 2.09
C TYR A 19 11.84 5.25 1.45
N SER A 20 12.87 5.04 0.63
CA SER A 20 13.31 3.73 0.15
C SER A 20 13.76 2.76 1.27
N ASN A 21 14.01 3.26 2.50
CA ASN A 21 14.22 2.41 3.67
C ASN A 21 13.01 1.53 4.00
N LYS A 22 11.79 1.95 3.65
CA LYS A 22 10.57 1.18 3.92
C LYS A 22 10.55 -0.15 3.12
N PRO A 23 10.64 -0.16 1.78
CA PRO A 23 10.76 -1.39 1.00
C PRO A 23 12.05 -2.17 1.27
N GLY A 24 13.20 -1.49 1.38
CA GLY A 24 14.47 -2.16 1.64
C GLY A 24 14.49 -2.85 3.00
N GLY A 25 13.97 -2.18 4.03
CA GLY A 25 13.89 -2.69 5.39
C GLY A 25 12.98 -3.90 5.52
N ILE A 26 11.77 -3.87 4.94
CA ILE A 26 10.86 -5.02 4.98
C ILE A 26 11.42 -6.21 4.21
N ARG A 27 12.02 -5.98 3.05
CA ARG A 27 12.69 -7.03 2.27
C ARG A 27 13.85 -7.65 3.05
N HIS A 28 14.70 -6.83 3.65
CA HIS A 28 15.82 -7.31 4.44
C HIS A 28 15.35 -8.09 5.67
N TRP A 29 14.34 -7.60 6.38
CA TRP A 29 13.77 -8.31 7.53
C TRP A 29 13.21 -9.68 7.13
N ILE A 30 12.44 -9.74 6.05
CA ILE A 30 11.89 -11.00 5.51
C ILE A 30 12.98 -12.03 5.19
N LEU A 31 14.10 -11.59 4.61
CA LEU A 31 15.19 -12.47 4.15
C LEU A 31 16.19 -12.86 5.25
N HIS A 32 16.32 -12.03 6.30
CA HIS A 32 17.43 -12.13 7.25
C HIS A 32 17.01 -12.11 8.73
N ALA A 33 15.71 -12.09 9.04
CA ALA A 33 15.27 -12.21 10.41
C ALA A 33 15.79 -13.49 11.06
N ASP A 34 16.29 -13.36 12.28
CA ASP A 34 16.67 -14.48 13.14
C ASP A 34 15.93 -14.38 14.49
N PRO A 35 15.01 -15.30 14.80
CA PRO A 35 14.59 -16.43 13.96
C PRO A 35 13.81 -15.97 12.71
N PRO A 36 13.70 -16.83 11.68
CA PRO A 36 12.94 -16.52 10.46
C PRO A 36 11.51 -16.10 10.75
N VAL A 37 10.97 -15.19 9.93
CA VAL A 37 9.58 -14.73 10.01
C VAL A 37 8.64 -15.93 9.85
N ASP A 38 7.84 -16.24 10.87
CA ASP A 38 6.91 -17.38 10.92
C ASP A 38 5.45 -16.93 11.06
N GLU A 39 5.21 -15.64 11.20
CA GLU A 39 3.89 -15.04 11.31
C GLU A 39 3.10 -15.21 9.99
N GLY A 40 1.83 -15.61 10.07
CA GLY A 40 0.98 -15.80 8.88
C GLY A 40 0.52 -14.49 8.21
N PHE A 41 0.53 -13.39 8.96
CA PHE A 41 0.20 -12.06 8.48
C PHE A 41 1.20 -11.05 9.01
N ILE A 42 1.57 -10.10 8.15
CA ILE A 42 2.51 -9.04 8.49
C ILE A 42 1.80 -7.70 8.30
N CYS A 43 2.02 -6.81 9.25
CA CYS A 43 1.46 -5.48 9.27
C CYS A 43 2.58 -4.44 9.24
N LEU A 44 2.64 -3.62 8.18
CA LEU A 44 3.58 -2.51 8.05
C LEU A 44 2.89 -1.21 8.45
N ILE A 45 3.45 -0.53 9.45
CA ILE A 45 2.88 0.65 10.11
C ILE A 45 3.93 1.76 10.07
N ASP A 46 3.50 2.98 9.77
CA ASP A 46 4.39 4.14 9.81
C ASP A 46 4.58 4.62 11.25
N PRO A 47 5.77 5.17 11.60
CA PRO A 47 6.10 5.50 12.99
C PRO A 47 5.27 6.65 13.59
N ASP A 48 4.58 7.43 12.75
CA ASP A 48 3.69 8.52 13.14
C ASP A 48 2.22 8.08 13.31
N MET A 49 1.94 6.78 13.21
CA MET A 49 0.60 6.24 13.43
C MET A 49 0.33 5.87 14.89
N LEU A 50 -0.84 6.26 15.38
CA LEU A 50 -1.33 5.87 16.71
C LEU A 50 -2.34 4.73 16.59
N LEU A 51 -2.12 3.66 17.36
CA LEU A 51 -3.03 2.53 17.44
C LEU A 51 -4.17 2.84 18.41
N LEU A 52 -5.36 3.12 17.87
CA LEU A 52 -6.57 3.35 18.67
C LEU A 52 -7.34 2.06 18.95
N ARG A 53 -7.06 0.99 18.21
CA ARG A 53 -7.70 -0.33 18.29
C ARG A 53 -6.71 -1.43 17.88
N PRO A 54 -6.94 -2.69 18.28
CA PRO A 54 -6.17 -3.82 17.77
C PRO A 54 -6.24 -3.90 16.24
N ILE A 55 -5.10 -4.17 15.61
CA ILE A 55 -5.06 -4.54 14.18
C ILE A 55 -5.50 -5.99 14.09
N THR A 56 -6.50 -6.26 13.26
CA THR A 56 -7.05 -7.61 13.07
C THR A 56 -7.17 -7.92 11.59
N THR A 57 -7.12 -9.21 11.26
CA THR A 57 -7.41 -9.68 9.90
C THR A 57 -8.90 -9.66 9.59
N GLN A 58 -9.79 -9.49 10.59
CA GLN A 58 -11.23 -9.43 10.42
C GLN A 58 -11.68 -7.96 10.21
N LEU A 59 -11.78 -7.55 8.96
CA LEU A 59 -11.97 -6.14 8.59
C LEU A 59 -13.39 -5.64 8.87
N ARG A 60 -14.41 -6.50 8.68
CA ARG A 60 -15.83 -6.14 8.83
C ARG A 60 -16.46 -6.65 10.13
N TYR A 61 -15.72 -7.37 10.97
CA TYR A 61 -16.29 -8.01 12.16
C TYR A 61 -16.96 -7.00 13.10
N GLY A 62 -18.26 -7.23 13.35
CA GLY A 62 -19.08 -6.36 14.20
C GLY A 62 -19.39 -4.99 13.59
N LEU A 63 -19.23 -4.82 12.27
CA LEU A 63 -19.49 -3.55 11.58
C LEU A 63 -20.55 -3.67 10.49
N ALA A 64 -21.45 -2.69 10.42
CA ALA A 64 -22.45 -2.55 9.37
C ALA A 64 -22.16 -1.34 8.48
N ALA A 65 -22.34 -1.49 7.16
CA ALA A 65 -22.19 -0.39 6.22
C ALA A 65 -23.35 0.61 6.36
N ARG A 66 -23.04 1.90 6.40
CA ARG A 66 -23.99 3.00 6.48
C ARG A 66 -23.56 4.11 5.52
N GLN A 67 -24.45 4.46 4.58
CA GLN A 67 -24.21 5.60 3.70
C GLN A 67 -24.21 6.90 4.51
N LYS A 68 -23.18 7.73 4.34
CA LYS A 68 -23.09 9.00 5.06
C LYS A 68 -24.13 9.98 4.50
N ARG A 69 -25.07 10.43 5.34
CA ARG A 69 -26.16 11.35 4.94
C ARG A 69 -25.68 12.60 4.20
N ARG A 70 -24.52 13.15 4.58
CA ARG A 70 -23.95 14.39 4.03
C ARG A 70 -22.92 14.19 2.90
N SER A 71 -22.51 12.95 2.61
CA SER A 71 -21.50 12.68 1.57
C SER A 71 -21.87 11.45 0.75
N LYS A 72 -22.14 11.64 -0.55
CA LYS A 72 -22.32 10.54 -1.50
C LYS A 72 -21.00 9.88 -1.90
N LYS A 73 -19.85 10.43 -1.47
CA LYS A 73 -18.51 9.95 -1.85
C LYS A 73 -17.88 9.01 -0.82
N GLN A 74 -18.53 8.79 0.32
CA GLN A 74 -18.00 7.98 1.42
C GLN A 74 -19.05 7.05 2.03
N VAL A 75 -18.61 5.88 2.47
CA VAL A 75 -19.38 4.89 3.23
C VAL A 75 -18.74 4.74 4.60
N GLU A 76 -19.54 4.78 5.65
CA GLU A 76 -19.08 4.53 7.03
C GLU A 76 -19.39 3.08 7.40
N TYR A 77 -18.48 2.43 8.11
CA TYR A 77 -18.75 1.15 8.76
C TYR A 77 -18.86 1.41 10.26
N VAL A 78 -20.05 1.15 10.82
CA VAL A 78 -20.42 1.50 12.19
C VAL A 78 -20.52 0.25 13.06
N ASP A 79 -20.17 0.38 14.34
CA ASP A 79 -20.41 -0.67 15.33
C ASP A 79 -21.87 -0.71 15.82
N SER A 80 -22.17 -1.63 16.74
CA SER A 80 -23.50 -1.79 17.36
C SER A 80 -24.02 -0.52 18.06
N ASN A 81 -23.11 0.37 18.48
CA ASN A 81 -23.45 1.64 19.12
C ASN A 81 -23.63 2.78 18.10
N GLY A 82 -23.58 2.48 16.80
CA GLY A 82 -23.69 3.46 15.72
C GLY A 82 -22.45 4.34 15.54
N THR A 83 -21.34 4.02 16.22
CA THR A 83 -20.07 4.77 16.13
C THR A 83 -19.34 4.38 14.85
N ALA A 84 -18.96 5.35 14.02
CA ALA A 84 -18.16 5.09 12.82
C ALA A 84 -16.77 4.58 13.21
N ARG A 85 -16.41 3.40 12.69
CA ARG A 85 -15.12 2.74 12.95
C ARG A 85 -14.22 2.69 11.73
N LEU A 86 -14.78 2.70 10.53
CA LEU A 86 -14.03 2.78 9.28
C LEU A 86 -14.75 3.73 8.32
N LEU A 87 -13.96 4.42 7.51
CA LEU A 87 -14.44 5.28 6.43
C LEU A 87 -13.84 4.79 5.11
N ARG A 88 -14.69 4.49 4.13
CA ARG A 88 -14.28 4.05 2.79
C ARG A 88 -14.80 5.01 1.73
N LYS A 89 -14.12 5.06 0.60
CA LYS A 89 -14.61 5.73 -0.62
C LYS A 89 -15.84 4.96 -1.12
N ALA A 90 -16.89 5.69 -1.50
CA ALA A 90 -18.09 5.10 -2.10
C ALA A 90 -17.79 4.59 -3.52
N GLY A 91 -18.52 3.55 -3.94
CA GLY A 91 -18.36 2.92 -5.25
C GLY A 91 -17.21 1.90 -5.33
N LEU A 92 -16.44 1.71 -4.25
CA LEU A 92 -15.53 0.58 -4.15
C LEU A 92 -16.32 -0.73 -3.95
N PRO A 93 -15.76 -1.88 -4.35
CA PRO A 93 -16.31 -3.17 -3.98
C PRO A 93 -16.56 -3.27 -2.47
N GLU A 94 -17.52 -4.12 -2.09
CA GLU A 94 -17.83 -4.36 -0.69
C GLU A 94 -16.56 -4.74 0.09
N LEU A 95 -16.48 -4.28 1.35
CA LEU A 95 -15.34 -4.57 2.20
C LEU A 95 -15.31 -6.07 2.46
N SER A 96 -14.22 -6.72 2.06
CA SER A 96 -14.01 -8.13 2.38
C SER A 96 -14.04 -8.34 3.90
N ASP A 97 -14.58 -9.47 4.34
CA ASP A 97 -14.63 -9.80 5.77
C ASP A 97 -13.25 -9.99 6.38
N VAL A 98 -12.32 -10.56 5.61
CA VAL A 98 -11.02 -11.00 6.11
C VAL A 98 -9.87 -10.70 5.16
N VAL A 99 -8.71 -10.39 5.72
CA VAL A 99 -7.44 -10.44 5.00
C VAL A 99 -7.04 -11.89 4.77
N ARG A 100 -6.63 -12.21 3.55
CA ARG A 100 -6.14 -13.53 3.13
C ARG A 100 -5.16 -13.37 1.98
N LYS A 101 -4.45 -14.45 1.63
CA LYS A 101 -3.55 -14.48 0.48
C LYS A 101 -4.23 -13.95 -0.79
N GLY A 102 -3.58 -13.02 -1.50
CA GLY A 102 -4.11 -12.34 -2.69
C GLY A 102 -5.20 -11.30 -2.41
N SER A 103 -5.53 -11.03 -1.15
CA SER A 103 -6.54 -10.04 -0.73
C SER A 103 -6.04 -9.24 0.48
N PRO A 104 -4.98 -8.42 0.30
CA PRO A 104 -4.45 -7.56 1.34
C PRO A 104 -5.40 -6.40 1.67
N ALA A 105 -5.13 -5.73 2.78
CA ALA A 105 -5.83 -4.52 3.20
C ALA A 105 -4.85 -3.37 3.41
N GLY A 106 -5.32 -2.16 3.12
CA GLY A 106 -4.65 -0.94 3.56
C GLY A 106 -5.55 0.28 3.47
N GLN A 107 -5.03 1.42 3.92
CA GLN A 107 -5.75 2.67 3.85
C GLN A 107 -5.87 3.13 2.39
N HIS A 108 -6.99 3.71 1.99
CA HIS A 108 -7.09 4.31 0.66
C HIS A 108 -6.13 5.52 0.57
N PHE A 109 -5.27 5.53 -0.44
CA PHE A 109 -4.22 6.53 -0.59
C PHE A 109 -4.60 7.62 -1.59
N GLY A 110 -4.39 8.89 -1.20
CA GLY A 110 -4.95 10.06 -1.88
C GLY A 110 -4.41 10.33 -3.29
N VAL A 111 -3.31 9.70 -3.69
CA VAL A 111 -2.76 9.84 -5.06
C VAL A 111 -3.52 8.99 -6.09
N GLY A 112 -4.35 8.05 -5.64
CA GLY A 112 -5.17 7.19 -6.49
C GLY A 112 -4.36 6.40 -7.53
N GLY A 113 -5.03 5.99 -8.61
CA GLY A 113 -4.42 5.42 -9.81
C GLY A 113 -3.78 6.45 -10.73
N SER A 114 -3.26 7.56 -10.21
CA SER A 114 -2.72 8.64 -11.05
C SER A 114 -1.51 8.22 -11.89
N TRP A 115 -0.75 7.21 -11.44
CA TRP A 115 0.34 6.58 -12.17
C TRP A 115 -0.11 5.91 -13.48
N VAL A 116 -1.39 5.54 -13.63
CA VAL A 116 -1.90 4.95 -14.88
C VAL A 116 -1.93 5.99 -16.00
N SER A 117 -2.16 7.25 -15.66
CA SER A 117 -2.35 8.34 -16.61
C SER A 117 -1.02 8.95 -17.11
N THR A 118 0.06 8.16 -17.11
CA THR A 118 1.42 8.57 -17.52
C THR A 118 1.80 7.92 -18.86
N PRO A 119 2.55 8.61 -19.75
CA PRO A 119 3.03 9.98 -19.62
C PRO A 119 1.89 11.01 -19.61
N ASN A 120 2.08 12.13 -18.91
CA ASN A 120 1.05 13.17 -18.76
C ASN A 120 1.59 14.57 -19.09
N PRO A 121 1.33 15.13 -20.28
CA PRO A 121 1.86 16.44 -20.66
C PRO A 121 1.30 17.60 -19.82
N ARG A 122 0.17 17.40 -19.14
CA ARG A 122 -0.42 18.42 -18.25
C ARG A 122 0.18 18.41 -16.86
N ARG A 123 1.04 17.44 -16.53
CA ARG A 123 1.71 17.34 -15.24
C ARG A 123 3.21 17.22 -15.48
N PRO A 124 3.99 18.32 -15.35
CA PRO A 124 5.42 18.32 -15.66
C PRO A 124 6.20 17.15 -15.05
N ALA A 125 5.92 16.82 -13.78
CA ALA A 125 6.55 15.70 -13.08
C ALA A 125 6.29 14.29 -13.68
N TRP A 126 5.29 14.17 -14.55
CA TRP A 126 4.85 12.91 -15.16
C TRP A 126 4.94 12.94 -16.69
N GLN A 127 5.44 14.03 -17.28
CA GLN A 127 5.45 14.25 -18.73
C GLN A 127 6.18 13.12 -19.46
N ASN A 128 7.25 12.60 -18.88
CA ASN A 128 8.11 11.58 -19.48
C ASN A 128 8.12 10.26 -18.69
N PHE A 129 7.16 10.07 -17.78
CA PHE A 129 7.16 8.88 -16.93
C PHE A 129 6.74 7.64 -17.74
N SER A 130 7.64 6.66 -17.79
CA SER A 130 7.47 5.38 -18.48
C SER A 130 7.09 4.27 -17.50
N LYS A 131 5.86 3.74 -17.66
CA LYS A 131 5.41 2.57 -16.90
C LYS A 131 6.25 1.34 -17.24
N SER A 132 6.50 1.08 -18.52
CA SER A 132 7.28 -0.10 -18.96
C SER A 132 8.70 -0.10 -18.43
N PHE A 133 9.31 1.07 -18.19
CA PHE A 133 10.59 1.14 -17.50
C PHE A 133 10.51 0.64 -16.05
N VAL A 134 9.42 0.93 -15.35
CA VAL A 134 9.22 0.50 -13.95
C VAL A 134 8.88 -0.99 -13.89
N CYS A 135 7.81 -1.41 -14.57
CA CYS A 135 7.20 -2.72 -14.38
C CYS A 135 7.48 -3.73 -15.50
N GLY A 136 8.26 -3.36 -16.52
CA GLY A 136 8.53 -4.17 -17.69
C GLY A 136 7.47 -4.01 -18.79
N THR A 137 7.89 -4.24 -20.04
CA THR A 137 7.00 -4.27 -21.21
C THR A 137 5.96 -5.38 -21.05
N ASP A 138 4.71 -5.11 -21.44
CA ASP A 138 3.59 -6.07 -21.36
C ASP A 138 3.32 -6.68 -19.98
N SER A 139 3.70 -6.00 -18.90
CA SER A 139 3.26 -6.38 -17.55
C SER A 139 1.79 -6.02 -17.30
N ALA A 140 1.19 -6.57 -16.24
CA ALA A 140 -0.16 -6.17 -15.83
C ALA A 140 -0.24 -4.66 -15.54
N CYS A 141 0.78 -4.10 -14.90
CA CYS A 141 0.86 -2.68 -14.55
C CYS A 141 0.83 -1.76 -15.80
N THR A 142 1.41 -2.13 -16.94
CA THR A 142 1.30 -1.30 -18.16
C THR A 142 -0.12 -1.30 -18.74
N ARG A 143 -0.90 -2.35 -18.50
CA ARG A 143 -2.27 -2.53 -19.00
C ARG A 143 -3.37 -2.12 -18.01
N THR A 144 -3.04 -1.89 -16.74
CA THR A 144 -4.03 -1.51 -15.72
C THR A 144 -4.80 -0.25 -16.13
N SER A 145 -6.12 -0.32 -16.08
CA SER A 145 -6.99 0.82 -16.39
C SER A 145 -7.04 1.81 -15.23
N ARG A 146 -7.50 3.04 -15.51
CA ARG A 146 -7.62 4.06 -14.45
C ARG A 146 -8.63 3.66 -13.37
N SER A 147 -9.77 3.08 -13.76
CA SER A 147 -10.80 2.62 -12.82
C SER A 147 -10.23 1.51 -11.93
N GLU A 148 -9.56 0.54 -12.53
CA GLU A 148 -8.94 -0.57 -11.81
C GLU A 148 -7.89 -0.09 -10.81
N ALA A 149 -7.03 0.85 -11.21
CA ALA A 149 -6.04 1.45 -10.31
C ALA A 149 -6.67 2.21 -9.14
N ASP A 150 -7.71 3.02 -9.39
CA ASP A 150 -8.44 3.74 -8.35
C ASP A 150 -9.21 2.81 -7.39
N GLU A 151 -9.62 1.63 -7.86
CA GLU A 151 -10.39 0.66 -7.08
C GLU A 151 -9.53 -0.30 -6.27
N ARG A 152 -8.41 -0.76 -6.84
CA ARG A 152 -7.63 -1.89 -6.32
C ARG A 152 -6.22 -1.53 -5.88
N TYR A 153 -5.63 -0.49 -6.47
CA TYR A 153 -4.22 -0.18 -6.29
C TYR A 153 -3.99 1.16 -5.56
N ALA A 154 -5.04 1.94 -5.29
CA ALA A 154 -4.96 3.20 -4.54
C ALA A 154 -4.83 2.95 -3.02
N VAL A 155 -3.74 2.33 -2.59
CA VAL A 155 -3.53 1.84 -1.22
C VAL A 155 -2.28 2.45 -0.56
N GLY A 156 -2.37 2.71 0.73
CA GLY A 156 -1.34 3.26 1.59
C GLY A 156 -1.34 2.61 2.98
N PRO A 157 -0.40 3.00 3.85
CA PRO A 157 -0.27 2.42 5.17
C PRO A 157 -1.50 2.73 6.03
N VAL A 158 -1.86 1.92 7.02
CA VAL A 158 -1.28 0.61 7.40
C VAL A 158 -1.46 -0.43 6.29
N TYR A 159 -0.43 -1.23 6.01
CA TYR A 159 -0.52 -2.36 5.06
C TYR A 159 -0.60 -3.68 5.83
N LEU A 160 -1.65 -4.46 5.59
CA LEU A 160 -1.85 -5.78 6.18
C LEU A 160 -2.02 -6.80 5.06
N ALA A 161 -1.11 -7.78 4.99
CA ALA A 161 -1.15 -8.82 3.98
C ALA A 161 -0.68 -10.16 4.57
N SER A 162 -0.95 -11.25 3.85
CA SER A 162 -0.39 -12.55 4.19
C SER A 162 1.14 -12.51 4.09
N ARG A 163 1.82 -13.40 4.79
CA ARG A 163 3.26 -13.55 4.67
C ARG A 163 3.68 -13.81 3.23
N GLU A 164 2.98 -14.69 2.52
CA GLU A 164 3.30 -15.03 1.14
C GLU A 164 3.18 -13.83 0.21
N ASP A 165 2.13 -13.01 0.39
CA ASP A 165 1.98 -11.78 -0.40
C ASP A 165 3.12 -10.81 -0.10
N TRP A 166 3.54 -10.67 1.16
CA TRP A 166 4.64 -9.79 1.53
C TRP A 166 5.98 -10.22 0.93
N PHE A 167 6.25 -11.52 0.84
CA PHE A 167 7.48 -12.00 0.21
C PHE A 167 7.53 -11.60 -1.28
N LEU A 168 6.40 -11.68 -1.98
CA LEU A 168 6.30 -11.25 -3.39
C LEU A 168 6.34 -9.71 -3.52
N LEU A 169 5.58 -9.01 -2.69
CA LEU A 169 5.44 -7.55 -2.73
C LEU A 169 6.72 -6.85 -2.30
N ALA A 170 7.43 -7.31 -1.27
CA ALA A 170 8.64 -6.67 -0.78
C ALA A 170 9.75 -6.67 -1.84
N ASP A 171 9.92 -7.77 -2.57
CA ASP A 171 10.88 -7.86 -3.67
C ASP A 171 10.50 -6.92 -4.81
N LYS A 172 9.24 -6.93 -5.27
CA LYS A 172 8.79 -6.05 -6.36
C LYS A 172 8.79 -4.58 -5.99
N TRP A 173 8.38 -4.26 -4.76
CA TRP A 173 8.41 -2.92 -4.24
C TRP A 173 9.84 -2.38 -4.20
N TRP A 174 10.79 -3.16 -3.67
CA TRP A 174 12.20 -2.81 -3.66
C TRP A 174 12.77 -2.63 -5.08
N GLU A 175 12.39 -3.50 -6.02
CA GLU A 175 12.79 -3.40 -7.43
C GLU A 175 12.27 -2.11 -8.08
N PHE A 176 11.03 -1.70 -7.78
CA PHE A 176 10.35 -0.60 -8.48
C PHE A 176 10.70 0.78 -7.92
N VAL A 177 10.96 0.92 -6.62
CA VAL A 177 11.26 2.22 -5.99
C VAL A 177 12.37 3.00 -6.70
N PRO A 178 13.56 2.44 -7.01
CA PRO A 178 14.59 3.20 -7.72
C PRO A 178 14.15 3.60 -9.14
N ARG A 179 13.34 2.80 -9.82
CA ARG A 179 12.85 3.08 -11.18
C ARG A 179 11.77 4.15 -11.22
N VAL A 180 10.94 4.20 -10.19
CA VAL A 180 9.96 5.29 -10.02
C VAL A 180 10.70 6.56 -9.62
N HIS A 181 11.58 6.50 -8.62
CA HIS A 181 12.30 7.68 -8.11
C HIS A 181 13.21 8.32 -9.17
N SER A 182 13.82 7.54 -10.07
CA SER A 182 14.65 8.09 -11.16
C SER A 182 13.85 8.94 -12.16
N GLN A 183 12.54 8.75 -12.26
CA GLN A 183 11.65 9.50 -13.14
C GLN A 183 10.76 10.50 -12.39
N TYR A 184 10.53 10.25 -11.10
CA TYR A 184 9.70 11.03 -10.19
C TYR A 184 10.43 11.21 -8.84
N PRO A 185 11.44 12.11 -8.76
CA PRO A 185 12.31 12.26 -7.58
C PRO A 185 11.65 13.11 -6.48
N PHE A 186 10.39 12.82 -6.17
CA PHE A 186 9.60 13.56 -5.19
C PHE A 186 9.18 12.65 -4.02
N LEU A 187 8.61 13.29 -3.00
CA LEU A 187 7.94 12.58 -1.92
C LEU A 187 6.92 11.59 -2.49
N LEU A 188 6.73 10.44 -1.82
CA LEU A 188 5.78 9.39 -2.18
C LEU A 188 6.18 8.52 -3.39
N ALA A 189 7.39 8.64 -3.95
CA ALA A 189 7.83 7.74 -5.03
C ALA A 189 7.81 6.25 -4.63
N GLU A 190 8.15 5.93 -3.38
CA GLU A 190 8.05 4.60 -2.78
C GLU A 190 6.60 4.14 -2.69
N MET A 191 5.69 5.04 -2.33
CA MET A 191 4.26 4.73 -2.25
C MET A 191 3.71 4.45 -3.66
N MET A 192 4.09 5.25 -4.65
CA MET A 192 3.71 5.02 -6.04
C MET A 192 4.25 3.67 -6.54
N ALA A 193 5.51 3.36 -6.25
CA ALA A 193 6.10 2.07 -6.58
C ALA A 193 5.34 0.90 -5.93
N TYR A 194 4.91 1.03 -4.68
CA TYR A 194 4.07 0.02 -4.02
C TYR A 194 2.77 -0.22 -4.79
N THR A 195 2.07 0.85 -5.21
CA THR A 195 0.82 0.71 -5.96
C THR A 195 0.98 0.17 -7.38
N MET A 196 2.22 0.12 -7.88
CA MET A 196 2.57 -0.46 -9.18
C MET A 196 3.07 -1.91 -9.09
N SER A 197 3.44 -2.37 -7.88
CA SER A 197 4.05 -3.69 -7.59
C SER A 197 3.02 -4.81 -7.61
#